data_AF-A0A2V5WRQ2-F1
#
_entry.id   AF-A0A2V5WRQ2-F1
#
_cell.length_a   1.000
_cell.length_b   1.000
_cell.length_c   1.000
_cell.angle_alpha   90.00
_cell.angle_beta   90.00
_cell.angle_gamma   90.00
#
_symmetry.space_group_name_H-M   'P 1'
#
loop_
_entity.id
_entity.type
_entity.pdbx_description
1 polymer ?
#
loop_
_entity_poly.entity_id
_entity_poly.type
_entity_poly.pdbx_seq_one_letter_code
_entity_poly.pdbx_strand_id
1 'polypeptide(L)' 'MTPEAALEAQVERYRQMTGEQRLEIALRLHELSCDLAREGIRAQFPSASAGEVERRLQQRIRLAYEL' A
#
# COMPACT_ATOMS: atom_id res chain seq x y z
N MET A 1 6.98 28.86 1.91
CA MET A 1 5.77 28.05 1.70
C MET A 1 5.13 27.85 3.06
N THR A 2 3.88 28.26 3.25
CA THR A 2 3.16 27.99 4.50
C THR A 2 2.49 26.61 4.43
N PRO A 3 2.10 25.99 5.55
CA PRO A 3 1.35 24.73 5.54
C PRO A 3 0.09 24.78 4.68
N GLU A 4 -0.62 25.91 4.69
CA GLU A 4 -1.85 26.12 3.91
C GLU A 4 -1.54 26.16 2.41
N ALA A 5 -0.49 26.89 2.01
CA ALA A 5 -0.05 26.94 0.62
C ALA A 5 0.45 25.57 0.11
N ALA A 6 1.06 24.76 0.99
CA ALA A 6 1.48 23.40 0.65
C ALA A 6 0.27 22.48 0.44
N LEU A 7 -0.75 22.58 1.29
CA LEU A 7 -1.99 21.83 1.16
C LEU A 7 -2.74 22.19 -0.12
N GLU A 8 -2.88 23.48 -0.43
CA GLU A 8 -3.52 23.94 -1.67
C GLU A 8 -2.80 23.41 -2.91
N ALA A 9 -1.46 23.48 -2.92
CA ALA A 9 -0.66 22.93 -4.01
C ALA A 9 -0.82 21.41 -4.16
N GLN A 10 -0.96 20.68 -3.05
CA GLN A 10 -1.21 19.24 -3.06
C GLN A 10 -2.60 18.91 -3.61
N VAL A 11 -3.64 19.62 -3.17
CA VAL A 11 -5.01 19.44 -3.66
C VAL A 11 -5.09 19.74 -5.16
N GLU A 12 -4.40 20.78 -5.62
CA GLU A 12 -4.40 21.16 -7.03
C GLU A 12 -3.72 20.09 -7.91
N ARG A 13 -2.59 19.53 -7.46
CA ARG A 13 -1.97 18.37 -8.11
C ARG A 13 -2.93 17.19 -8.19
N TYR A 14 -3.68 16.92 -7.13
CA TYR A 14 -4.67 15.86 -7.16
C TYR A 14 -5.78 16.15 -8.15
N ARG A 15 -6.27 17.39 -8.28
CA ARG A 15 -7.31 17.72 -9.27
C ARG A 15 -6.84 17.52 -10.72
N GLN A 16 -5.57 17.79 -10.99
CA GLN A 16 -4.96 17.64 -12.31
C GLN A 16 -4.72 16.18 -12.71
N MET A 17 -4.83 15.22 -11.78
CA MET A 17 -4.66 13.81 -12.08
C MET A 17 -5.84 13.25 -12.89
N THR A 18 -5.53 12.54 -13.98
CA THR A 18 -6.50 11.73 -14.71
C THR A 18 -6.93 10.51 -13.87
N GLY A 19 -8.00 9.84 -14.30
CA GLY A 19 -8.46 8.60 -13.64
C GLY A 19 -7.39 7.51 -13.69
N GLU A 20 -6.69 7.38 -14.81
CA GLU A 20 -5.61 6.40 -15.02
C GLU A 20 -4.44 6.66 -14.08
N GLN A 21 -4.03 7.92 -13.92
CA GLN A 21 -2.94 8.27 -12.99
C GLN A 21 -3.30 7.95 -11.54
N ARG A 22 -4.56 8.19 -11.13
CA ARG A 22 -5.03 7.80 -9.79
C ARG A 22 -5.03 6.28 -9.62
N LEU A 23 -5.48 5.55 -10.63
CA LEU A 23 -5.50 4.09 -10.60
C LEU A 23 -4.08 3.53 -10.50
N GLU A 24 -3.13 4.05 -11.28
CA GLU A 24 -1.73 3.66 -11.20
C GLU A 24 -1.16 3.87 -9.80
N ILE A 25 -1.38 5.03 -9.20
CA ILE A 25 -0.93 5.32 -7.83
C ILE A 25 -1.54 4.33 -6.84
N ALA A 26 -2.83 4.04 -6.95
CA ALA A 26 -3.52 3.10 -6.05
C ALA A 26 -2.95 1.67 -6.18
N LEU A 27 -2.69 1.21 -7.40
CA LEU A 27 -2.11 -0.11 -7.64
C LEU A 27 -0.67 -0.21 -7.11
N ARG A 28 0.14 0.82 -7.31
CA ARG A 28 1.51 0.89 -6.77
C ARG A 28 1.53 0.95 -5.25
N LEU A 29 0.59 1.66 -4.64
CA LEU A 29 0.43 1.70 -3.19
C LEU A 29 0.03 0.32 -2.64
N HIS A 30 -0.86 -0.38 -3.34
CA HIS A 30 -1.24 -1.75 -2.97
C HIS A 30 -0.03 -2.70 -3.02
N GLU A 31 0.75 -2.66 -4.10
CA GLU A 31 1.96 -3.47 -4.26
C GLU A 31 2.97 -3.19 -3.14
N LEU A 32 3.29 -1.91 -2.90
CA LEU A 32 4.18 -1.50 -1.82
C LEU A 32 3.69 -1.99 -0.44
N SER A 33 2.38 -1.89 -0.19
CA SER A 33 1.78 -2.36 1.07
C SER A 33 1.94 -3.87 1.24
N CYS A 34 1.77 -4.64 0.16
CA CYS A 34 2.00 -6.08 0.17
C CYS A 34 3.48 -6.41 0.43
N ASP A 35 4.42 -5.68 -0.15
CA ASP A 35 5.86 -5.89 0.06
C ASP A 35 6.29 -5.61 1.50
N LEU A 36 5.83 -4.49 2.07
CA LEU A 36 6.07 -4.18 3.48
C LEU A 36 5.48 -5.26 4.40
N ALA A 37 4.29 -5.77 4.07
CA ALA A 37 3.68 -6.86 4.82
C ALA A 37 4.48 -8.16 4.71
N ARG A 38 5.02 -8.50 3.52
CA ARG A 38 5.91 -9.66 3.34
C ARG A 38 7.16 -9.55 4.20
N GLU A 39 7.82 -8.39 4.19
CA GLU A 39 8.99 -8.16 5.03
C GLU A 39 8.65 -8.30 6.53
N GLY A 40 7.54 -7.71 6.97
CA GLY A 40 7.06 -7.88 8.32
C GLY A 40 6.76 -9.35 8.69
N ILE A 41 6.22 -10.14 7.75
CA ILE A 41 5.98 -11.58 7.95
C ILE A 41 7.31 -12.34 8.02
N ARG A 42 8.27 -12.06 7.14
CA ARG A 42 9.61 -12.69 7.18
C ARG A 42 10.31 -12.42 8.50
N ALA A 43 10.24 -11.19 9.00
CA ALA A 43 10.81 -10.83 10.30
C ALA A 43 10.13 -11.59 11.46
N GLN A 44 8.81 -11.80 11.39
CA GLN A 44 8.05 -12.56 12.41
C GLN A 44 8.26 -14.07 12.32
N PHE A 45 8.53 -14.60 11.12
CA PHE A 45 8.71 -16.03 10.86
C PHE A 45 9.99 -16.26 10.03
N PRO A 46 11.19 -16.21 10.65
CA PRO A 46 12.45 -16.24 9.92
C PRO A 46 12.69 -17.50 9.07
N SER A 47 12.09 -18.63 9.48
CA SER A 47 12.19 -19.90 8.77
C SER A 47 11.07 -20.14 7.76
N ALA A 48 10.16 -19.17 7.58
CA ALA A 48 9.05 -19.32 6.63
C ALA A 48 9.58 -19.35 5.19
N SER A 49 9.13 -20.35 4.44
CA SER A 49 9.29 -20.39 2.99
C SER A 49 8.52 -19.24 2.33
N ALA A 50 8.90 -18.90 1.09
CA ALA A 50 8.18 -17.89 0.30
C ALA A 50 6.68 -18.21 0.19
N GLY A 51 6.31 -19.48 0.00
CA GLY A 51 4.89 -19.88 -0.06
C GLY A 51 4.14 -19.72 1.27
N GLU A 52 4.81 -19.88 2.40
CA GLU A 52 4.21 -19.61 3.72
C GLU A 52 4.02 -18.11 3.97
N VAL A 53 4.97 -17.29 3.51
CA VAL A 53 4.84 -15.83 3.55
C VAL A 53 3.61 -15.38 2.77
N GLU A 54 3.43 -15.86 1.54
CA GLU A 54 2.26 -15.49 0.71
C GLU A 54 0.94 -15.97 1.33
N ARG A 55 0.87 -17.19 1.87
CA ARG A 55 -0.35 -17.68 2.54
C ARG A 55 -0.73 -16.79 3.73
N ARG A 56 0.26 -16.37 4.53
CA ARG A 56 0.03 -15.47 5.67
C ARG A 56 -0.39 -14.07 5.20
N LEU A 57 0.20 -13.56 4.12
CA LEU A 57 -0.22 -12.30 3.51
C LEU A 57 -1.69 -12.35 3.07
N GLN A 58 -2.08 -13.40 2.34
CA GLN A 58 -3.46 -13.59 1.90
C GLN A 58 -4.44 -13.67 3.07
N GLN A 59 -4.07 -14.35 4.17
CA GLN A 59 -4.89 -14.38 5.37
C GLN A 59 -5.09 -12.99 5.98
N ARG A 60 -4.03 -12.18 6.08
CA ARG A 60 -4.13 -10.80 6.60
C ARG A 60 -5.02 -9.92 5.74
N ILE A 61 -4.87 -10.01 4.42
CA ILE A 61 -5.70 -9.25 3.47
C ILE A 61 -7.17 -9.65 3.62
N ARG A 62 -7.45 -10.97 3.71
CA ARG A 62 -8.83 -11.46 3.88
C ARG A 62 -9.47 -10.91 5.17
N LEU A 63 -8.75 -10.98 6.29
CA LEU A 63 -9.25 -10.45 7.57
C LEU A 63 -9.56 -8.95 7.49
N ALA A 64 -8.79 -8.17 6.72
CA ALA A 64 -9.05 -6.75 6.54
C ALA A 64 -10.33 -6.45 5.72
N TYR A 65 -10.77 -7.37 4.87
CA TYR A 65 -12.03 -7.25 4.11
C TYR A 65 -13.25 -7.80 4.86
N GLU A 66 -13.05 -8.54 5.95
CA GLU A 66 -14.11 -9.10 6.79
C GLU A 66 -14.46 -8.23 8.02
N LEU A 67 -13.70 -7.13 8.22
CA LEU A 67 -13.91 -6.11 9.27
C LEU A 67 -14.77 -4.96 8.76
#